data_AF-A0A0B2WNJ2-F1
#
_entry.id   AF-A0A0B2WNJ2-F1
#
_cell.length_a   1.000
_cell.length_b   1.000
_cell.length_c   1.000
_cell.angle_alpha   90.00
_cell.angle_beta   90.00
_cell.angle_gamma   90.00
#
_symmetry.space_group_name_H-M   'P 1'
#
loop_
_entity.id
_entity.type
_entity.pdbx_description
1 polymer ?
#
loop_
_entity_poly.entity_id
_entity_poly.type
_entity_poly.pdbx_seq_one_letter_code
_entity_poly.pdbx_strand_id
1 'polypeptide(L)'
;MYFSLSRNRDATKRFLDCLSRASVESLSSVDILITPDFVALTGTIEQLKSSNVPVWPGAQDCHWEDDGAFTGEVSPAVLSETGVKIVGVGHAERRRPSATMTRRLPRRRPL
;
A
#
# COMPACT_ATOMS: atom_id res chain seq x y z
N MET A 1 -2.61 8.69 -7.59
CA MET A 1 -3.53 9.54 -6.80
C MET A 1 -3.02 9.55 -5.36
N TYR A 2 -2.84 10.69 -4.70
CA TYR A 2 -2.31 10.72 -3.32
C TYR A 2 -3.45 10.83 -2.30
N PHE A 3 -3.49 9.90 -1.35
CA PHE A 3 -4.41 9.95 -0.22
C PHE A 3 -3.68 10.47 1.02
N SER A 4 -4.41 11.15 1.91
CA SER A 4 -3.88 11.41 3.25
C SER A 4 -3.85 10.09 4.04
N LEU A 5 -2.99 10.01 5.06
CA LEU A 5 -2.95 8.86 5.95
C LEU A 5 -4.32 8.55 6.58
N SER A 6 -5.06 9.59 6.98
CA SER A 6 -6.43 9.44 7.49
C SER A 6 -7.37 8.85 6.43
N ARG A 7 -7.31 9.36 5.20
CA ARG A 7 -8.15 8.87 4.10
C ARG A 7 -7.82 7.42 3.74
N ASN A 8 -6.55 7.03 3.73
CA ASN A 8 -6.14 5.64 3.51
C ASN A 8 -6.71 4.71 4.59
N ARG A 9 -6.55 5.08 5.86
CA ARG A 9 -7.07 4.31 6.99
C ARG A 9 -8.60 4.17 6.94
N ASP A 10 -9.30 5.26 6.65
CA ASP A 10 -10.76 5.28 6.61
C ASP A 10 -11.29 4.49 5.40
N ALA A 11 -10.63 4.59 4.24
CA ALA A 11 -10.97 3.80 3.06
C ALA A 11 -10.73 2.30 3.31
N THR A 12 -9.59 1.94 3.89
CA THR A 12 -9.26 0.55 4.27
C THR A 12 -10.31 0.01 5.24
N LYS A 13 -10.69 0.79 6.27
CA LYS A 13 -11.73 0.41 7.22
C LYS A 13 -13.05 0.10 6.51
N ARG A 14 -13.51 1.04 5.68
CA ARG A 14 -14.78 0.90 4.95
C ARG A 14 -14.77 -0.33 4.03
N PHE A 15 -13.65 -0.60 3.39
CA PHE A 15 -13.51 -1.76 2.52
C PHE A 15 -13.60 -3.07 3.32
N LEU A 16 -12.89 -3.18 4.45
CA LEU A 16 -12.98 -4.33 5.35
C LEU A 16 -14.40 -4.50 5.94
N ASP A 17 -15.06 -3.41 6.32
CA ASP A 17 -16.44 -3.41 6.82
C ASP A 17 -17.45 -3.88 5.76
N CYS A 18 -17.17 -3.64 4.48
CA CYS A 18 -17.97 -4.17 3.37
C CYS A 18 -17.71 -5.65 3.16
N LEU A 19 -16.44 -6.08 3.14
CA LEU A 19 -16.07 -7.47 2.91
C LEU A 19 -16.50 -8.40 4.04
N SER A 20 -16.54 -7.93 5.29
CA SER A 20 -17.01 -8.71 6.43
C SER A 20 -18.49 -9.11 6.33
N ARG A 21 -19.25 -8.49 5.41
CA ARG A 21 -20.66 -8.81 5.13
C ARG A 21 -20.82 -9.81 3.97
N ALA A 22 -19.75 -10.16 3.27
CA ALA A 22 -19.78 -11.16 2.20
C ALA A 22 -19.76 -12.58 2.79
N SER A 23 -20.29 -13.55 2.04
CA SER A 23 -20.23 -14.96 2.45
C SER A 23 -18.81 -15.53 2.35
N VAL A 24 -18.51 -16.51 3.19
CA VAL A 24 -17.21 -17.19 3.19
C VAL A 24 -16.95 -17.87 1.85
N GLU A 25 -17.98 -18.48 1.24
CA GLU A 25 -17.89 -19.11 -0.09
C GLU A 25 -17.54 -18.09 -1.18
N SER A 26 -18.06 -16.86 -1.09
CA SER A 26 -17.72 -15.82 -2.06
C SER A 26 -16.26 -15.41 -1.92
N LEU A 27 -15.79 -15.23 -0.68
CA LEU A 27 -14.44 -14.79 -0.39
C LEU A 27 -13.38 -15.87 -0.67
N SER A 28 -13.72 -17.16 -0.54
CA SER A 28 -12.78 -18.25 -0.83
C SER A 28 -12.51 -18.46 -2.32
N SER A 29 -13.35 -17.90 -3.20
CA SER A 29 -13.20 -18.00 -4.65
C SER A 29 -12.34 -16.90 -5.29
N VAL A 30 -11.90 -15.91 -4.51
CA VAL A 30 -11.17 -14.74 -5.01
C VAL A 30 -10.02 -14.35 -4.09
N ASP A 31 -8.89 -13.98 -4.68
CA ASP A 31 -7.81 -13.33 -3.95
C ASP A 31 -8.03 -11.82 -3.94
N ILE A 32 -8.11 -11.24 -2.74
CA ILE A 32 -8.31 -9.81 -2.55
C ILE A 32 -6.99 -9.19 -2.09
N LEU A 33 -6.54 -8.16 -2.80
CA LEU A 33 -5.29 -7.44 -2.52
C LEU A 33 -5.58 -5.97 -2.24
N ILE A 34 -4.90 -5.37 -1.26
CA ILE A 34 -4.85 -3.91 -1.08
C ILE A 34 -3.41 -3.43 -1.23
N THR A 35 -3.22 -2.44 -2.12
CA THR A 35 -1.91 -1.80 -2.40
C THR A 35 -1.97 -0.30 -2.07
N PRO A 36 -1.78 0.10 -0.80
CA PRO A 36 -1.73 1.52 -0.43
C PRO A 36 -0.44 2.17 -0.96
N ASP A 37 -0.35 3.50 -0.89
CA ASP A 37 0.94 4.16 -1.09
C ASP A 37 1.95 3.78 0.02
N PHE A 38 3.25 3.91 -0.27
CA PHE A 38 4.31 3.49 0.65
C PHE A 38 4.26 4.20 2.02
N VAL A 39 3.74 5.43 2.08
CA VAL A 39 3.66 6.19 3.34
C VAL A 39 2.58 5.62 4.25
N ALA A 40 1.50 5.07 3.68
CA ALA A 40 0.42 4.43 4.43
C ALA A 40 0.61 2.91 4.62
N LEU A 41 1.58 2.29 3.94
CA LEU A 41 1.72 0.83 3.83
C LEU A 41 1.69 0.10 5.18
N THR A 42 2.60 0.43 6.09
CA THR A 42 2.70 -0.26 7.38
C THR A 42 1.44 -0.08 8.22
N GLY A 43 0.86 1.13 8.25
CA GLY A 43 -0.40 1.39 8.93
C GLY A 43 -1.58 0.60 8.37
N THR A 44 -1.65 0.47 7.04
CA THR A 44 -2.66 -0.38 6.39
C THR A 44 -2.42 -1.86 6.72
N ILE A 45 -1.18 -2.34 6.72
CA ILE A 45 -0.88 -3.74 7.06
C ILE A 45 -1.31 -4.07 8.49
N GLU A 46 -1.03 -3.20 9.46
CA GLU A 46 -1.49 -3.40 10.84
C GLU A 46 -3.02 -3.43 10.93
N GLN A 47 -3.70 -2.57 10.17
CA GLN A 47 -5.16 -2.59 10.09
C GLN A 47 -5.70 -3.90 9.50
N LEU A 48 -5.06 -4.44 8.45
CA LEU A 48 -5.42 -5.73 7.86
C LEU A 48 -5.20 -6.89 8.84
N LYS A 49 -4.08 -6.91 9.57
CA LYS A 49 -3.79 -7.92 10.61
C LYS A 49 -4.84 -7.94 11.72
N SER A 50 -5.43 -6.78 12.03
CA SER A 50 -6.50 -6.67 13.03
C SER A 50 -7.88 -7.12 12.53
N SER A 51 -8.01 -7.45 11.24
CA SER A 51 -9.25 -7.90 10.61
C SER A 51 -9.27 -9.41 10.42
N ASN A 52 -10.45 -10.02 10.52
CA ASN A 52 -10.66 -11.44 10.19
C ASN A 52 -11.00 -11.66 8.70
N VAL A 53 -10.96 -10.61 7.88
CA VAL A 53 -11.25 -10.71 6.45
C VAL A 53 -9.99 -11.15 5.70
N PRO A 54 -10.06 -12.17 4.81
CA PRO A 54 -8.92 -12.65 4.04
C PRO A 54 -8.52 -11.64 2.96
N VAL A 55 -7.62 -10.72 3.31
CA VAL A 55 -7.06 -9.72 2.39
C VAL A 55 -5.54 -9.77 2.42
N TRP A 56 -4.94 -9.92 1.25
CA TRP A 56 -3.49 -9.89 1.08
C TRP A 56 -2.98 -8.45 1.15
N PRO A 57 -1.90 -8.19 1.92
CA PRO A 57 -1.20 -6.91 1.87
C PRO A 57 -0.27 -6.85 0.65
N GLY A 58 -0.38 -5.78 -0.14
CA GLY A 58 0.44 -5.56 -1.32
C GLY A 58 1.16 -4.22 -1.34
N ALA A 59 2.15 -4.10 -2.22
CA ALA A 59 2.85 -2.85 -2.51
C ALA A 59 2.71 -2.46 -3.99
N GLN A 60 2.87 -1.17 -4.28
CA GLN A 60 2.65 -0.60 -5.62
C GLN A 60 3.86 -0.70 -6.54
N ASP A 61 5.06 -0.90 -5.98
CA ASP A 61 6.32 -1.08 -6.70
C ASP A 61 7.40 -1.60 -5.74
N CYS A 62 8.56 -1.95 -6.28
CA CYS A 62 9.79 -2.15 -5.51
C CYS A 62 11.00 -1.94 -6.41
N HIS A 63 12.18 -1.77 -5.80
CA HIS A 63 13.43 -1.86 -6.52
C HIS A 63 13.71 -3.29 -6.98
N TRP A 64 14.60 -3.48 -7.95
CA TRP A 64 14.99 -4.82 -8.41
C TRP A 64 16.06 -5.47 -7.55
N GLU A 65 16.82 -4.70 -6.76
CA GLU A 65 17.81 -5.20 -5.80
C GLU A 65 17.28 -5.11 -4.36
N ASP A 66 17.70 -6.05 -3.51
CA ASP A 66 17.38 -6.08 -2.09
C ASP A 66 18.08 -4.97 -1.28
N ASP A 67 19.26 -4.54 -1.71
CA ASP A 67 20.06 -3.48 -1.07
C ASP A 67 20.96 -2.78 -2.11
N GLY A 68 21.37 -1.54 -1.84
CA GLY A 68 22.29 -0.80 -2.70
C GLY A 68 22.15 0.72 -2.62
N ALA A 69 22.92 1.42 -3.45
CA ALA A 69 22.99 2.89 -3.46
C ALA A 69 21.84 3.56 -4.24
N PHE A 70 20.59 3.21 -3.91
CA PHE A 70 19.37 3.66 -4.60
C PHE A 70 18.49 4.51 -3.69
N THR A 71 18.97 5.71 -3.34
CA THR A 71 18.25 6.61 -2.42
C THR A 71 16.85 6.94 -2.91
N GLY A 72 15.85 6.65 -2.07
CA GLY A 72 14.43 6.92 -2.33
C GLY A 72 13.65 5.73 -2.92
N GLU A 73 14.34 4.67 -3.35
CA GLU A 73 13.71 3.42 -3.77
C GLU A 73 13.37 2.53 -2.56
N VAL A 74 12.50 1.53 -2.77
CA VAL A 74 12.03 0.63 -1.71
C VAL A 74 12.47 -0.81 -2.00
N SER A 75 13.21 -1.39 -1.06
CA SER A 75 13.74 -2.76 -1.15
C SER A 75 12.61 -3.82 -1.09
N PRO A 76 12.62 -4.83 -1.98
CA PRO A 76 11.69 -5.95 -1.90
C PRO A 76 11.90 -6.79 -0.63
N ALA A 77 13.13 -6.98 -0.15
CA ALA A 77 13.41 -7.63 1.14
C ALA A 77 12.74 -6.89 2.31
N VAL A 78 12.89 -5.56 2.37
CA VAL A 78 12.25 -4.73 3.41
C VAL A 78 10.72 -4.80 3.32
N LEU A 79 10.15 -4.79 2.11
CA LEU A 79 8.69 -4.96 1.95
C LEU A 79 8.21 -6.29 2.52
N SER A 80 8.93 -7.38 2.26
CA SER A 80 8.61 -8.70 2.82
C SER A 80 8.59 -8.68 4.35
N GLU A 81 9.54 -7.99 4.99
CA GLU A 81 9.59 -7.85 6.46
C GLU A 81 8.37 -7.11 7.02
N THR A 82 7.82 -6.13 6.31
CA THR A 82 6.60 -5.43 6.74
C THR A 82 5.35 -6.33 6.69
N GLY A 83 5.42 -7.45 5.97
CA GLY A 83 4.32 -8.40 5.80
C GLY A 83 3.69 -8.37 4.41
N VAL A 84 4.16 -7.55 3.48
CA VAL A 84 3.72 -7.54 2.08
C VAL A 84 3.91 -8.93 1.46
N LYS A 85 2.93 -9.35 0.66
CA LYS A 85 2.94 -10.67 -0.01
C LYS A 85 3.02 -10.57 -1.53
N ILE A 86 2.59 -9.45 -2.10
CA ILE A 86 2.52 -9.25 -3.54
C ILE A 86 2.95 -7.82 -3.85
N VAL A 87 3.79 -7.64 -4.88
CA VAL A 87 4.20 -6.32 -5.37
C VAL A 87 3.70 -6.17 -6.80
N GLY A 88 2.93 -5.11 -7.07
CA GLY A 88 2.60 -4.72 -8.43
C GLY A 88 3.82 -4.06 -9.08
N VAL A 89 4.25 -4.52 -10.25
CA VAL A 89 5.41 -3.96 -10.97
C VAL A 89 5.01 -3.55 -12.38
N GLY A 90 5.60 -2.48 -12.91
CA GLY A 90 5.40 -2.07 -14.30
C GLY A 90 4.06 -1.37 -14.57
N HIS A 91 3.49 -0.69 -13.57
CA HIS A 91 2.28 0.10 -13.77
C HIS A 91 2.50 1.16 -14.87
N ALA A 92 1.48 1.44 -15.69
CA ALA A 92 1.63 2.35 -16.84
C ALA A 92 2.10 3.76 -16.44
N GLU A 93 1.79 4.20 -15.21
CA GLU A 93 2.27 5.47 -14.66
C GLU A 93 3.77 5.48 -14.35
N ARG A 94 4.37 4.32 -14.02
CA ARG A 94 5.81 4.15 -13.77
C ARG A 94 6.63 4.00 -15.04
N ARG A 95 5.99 3.63 -16.16
CA ARG A 95 6.63 3.57 -17.49
C ARG A 95 6.81 4.94 -18.15
N ARG A 96 6.25 6.01 -17.56
CA ARG A 96 6.41 7.37 -18.08
C ARG A 96 7.71 7.99 -17.54
N PRO A 97 8.41 8.83 -18.31
CA PRO A 97 9.61 9.53 -17.83
C PRO A 97 9.31 10.33 -16.57
N SER A 98 10.02 10.03 -15.49
CA SER A 98 9.94 10.75 -14.22
C SER A 98 10.62 12.12 -14.36
N ALA A 99 9.86 13.21 -14.20
CA ALA A 99 10.43 14.54 -14.09
C ALA A 99 10.97 14.76 -12.68
N THR A 100 12.24 15.16 -12.55
CA THR A 100 12.81 15.58 -11.26
C THR A 100 12.13 16.86 -10.79
N MET A 101 11.47 16.81 -9.62
CA MET A 101 10.80 17.97 -9.02
C MET A 101 11.13 18.07 -7.53
N THR A 102 11.63 19.22 -7.10
CA THR A 102 11.76 19.57 -5.67
C THR A 102 10.56 20.41 -5.25
N ARG A 103 9.78 19.96 -4.25
CA ARG A 103 8.62 20.68 -3.74
C ARG A 103 8.65 20.77 -2.22
N ARG A 104 8.51 21.97 -1.67
CA ARG A 104 8.31 22.18 -0.23
C ARG A 104 6.91 21.70 0.18
N LEU A 105 6.84 20.98 1.30
CA LEU A 105 5.56 20.55 1.87
C LEU A 105 4.82 21.73 2.52
N PRO A 106 3.48 21.77 2.45
CA PRO A 106 2.69 22.78 3.14
C PRO A 106 2.90 22.64 4.65
N ARG A 107 3.13 23.77 5.35
CA ARG A 107 3.14 23.78 6.82
C ARG A 107 1.74 23.49 7.35
N ARG A 108 1.61 22.59 8.33
CA ARG A 108 0.34 22.41 9.05
C ARG A 108 -0.05 23.76 9.66
N ARG A 109 -1.30 24.19 9.47
CA ARG A 109 -1.83 25.33 10.23
C ARG A 109 -1.78 24.95 11.73
N PRO A 110 -1.31 25.84 12.62
CA PRO A 110 -1.44 25.60 14.05
C PRO A 110 -2.93 25.41 14.38
N LEU A 111 -3.20 24.49 15.29
CA LEU A 111 -4.54 24.23 15.83
C LEU A 111 -5.07 25.47 16.57
#